data_AF-A0A654CLL5-F1
#
_entry.id   AF-A0A654CLL5-F1
#
_cell.length_a   1.000
_cell.length_b   1.000
_cell.length_c   1.000
_cell.angle_alpha   90.00
_cell.angle_beta   90.00
_cell.angle_gamma   90.00
#
_symmetry.space_group_name_H-M   'P 1'
#
loop_
_entity.id
_entity.type
_entity.pdbx_description
1 polymer ?
#
loop_
_entity_poly.entity_id
_entity_poly.type
_entity_poly.pdbx_seq_one_letter_code
_entity_poly.pdbx_strand_id
1 'polypeptide(L)'
;MGYKTKRILSIYKKLLSNHHVNVKHMAGFFNTNERTIQRDIKDIKSFLNTHNQTIIYEKSTCNYYLSHQFTQDDDPTYINVTYEMTYQLYRQLNKQYETYTIQRTRQTITVVLAISESDALNLCFMYRHSLRMVSPQTLIETFSKELWKLQNNYILNKI
;
A
#
# COMPACT_ATOMS: atom_id res chain seq x y z
N MET A 1 31.11 5.11 8.04
CA MET A 1 30.30 4.43 7.00
C MET A 1 28.86 4.06 7.42
N GLY A 2 28.53 3.81 8.71
CA GLY A 2 27.21 3.29 9.11
C GLY A 2 26.00 4.26 9.17
N TYR A 3 26.23 5.58 9.14
CA TYR A 3 25.14 6.56 9.30
C TYR A 3 24.23 6.70 8.07
N LYS A 4 24.78 6.56 6.86
CA LYS A 4 24.00 6.60 5.61
C LYS A 4 23.05 5.40 5.51
N THR A 5 23.56 4.19 5.75
CA THR A 5 22.78 2.95 5.65
C THR A 5 21.60 2.93 6.62
N LYS A 6 21.81 3.32 7.89
CA LYS A 6 20.72 3.40 8.88
C LYS A 6 19.63 4.40 8.45
N ARG A 7 20.03 5.53 7.89
CA ARG A 7 19.11 6.58 7.42
C ARG A 7 18.29 6.13 6.22
N ILE A 8 18.93 5.58 5.20
CA ILE A 8 18.25 4.99 4.03
C ILE A 8 17.25 3.93 4.46
N LEU A 9 17.67 2.99 5.32
CA LEU A 9 16.80 1.90 5.77
C LEU A 9 15.61 2.42 6.57
N SER A 10 15.80 3.43 7.42
CA SER A 10 14.71 4.04 8.19
C SER A 10 13.70 4.76 7.30
N ILE A 11 14.17 5.54 6.31
CA ILE A 11 13.32 6.22 5.33
C ILE A 11 12.54 5.18 4.50
N TYR A 12 13.23 4.14 4.01
CA TYR A 12 12.63 3.06 3.24
C TYR A 12 11.54 2.32 4.02
N LYS A 13 11.80 1.95 5.28
CA LYS A 13 10.80 1.29 6.15
C LYS A 13 9.56 2.15 6.37
N LYS A 14 9.72 3.46 6.53
CA LYS A 14 8.60 4.41 6.63
C LYS A 14 7.73 4.37 5.37
N LEU A 15 8.36 4.45 4.19
CA LEU A 15 7.66 4.42 2.90
C LEU A 15 6.90 3.10 2.68
N LEU A 16 7.52 1.95 2.99
CA LEU A 16 6.87 0.63 2.90
C LEU A 16 5.69 0.47 3.87
N SER A 17 5.74 1.17 5.00
CA SER A 17 4.66 1.15 6.00
C SER A 17 3.57 2.19 5.68
N ASN A 18 3.47 2.68 4.44
CA ASN A 18 2.58 3.76 4.00
C ASN A 18 2.66 5.07 4.81
N HIS A 19 3.81 5.34 5.44
CA HIS A 19 4.03 6.61 6.13
C HIS A 19 4.62 7.65 5.19
N HIS A 20 4.21 8.89 5.42
CA HIS A 20 4.77 10.06 4.75
C HIS A 20 6.17 10.39 5.28
N VAL A 21 7.03 10.85 4.36
CA VAL A 21 8.41 11.25 4.62
C VAL A 21 8.56 12.72 4.25
N ASN A 22 8.63 13.59 5.25
CA ASN A 22 8.98 15.00 5.08
C ASN A 22 10.50 15.19 5.15
N VAL A 23 11.09 15.86 4.15
CA VAL A 23 12.55 16.05 4.06
C VAL A 23 13.10 16.86 5.24
N LYS A 24 12.46 17.98 5.59
CA LYS A 24 12.87 18.86 6.68
C LYS A 24 12.84 18.14 8.03
N HIS A 25 11.78 17.38 8.28
CA HIS A 25 11.67 16.57 9.49
C HIS A 25 12.76 15.49 9.58
N MET A 26 13.02 14.76 8.49
CA MET A 26 14.08 13.74 8.46
C MET A 26 15.47 14.36 8.62
N ALA A 27 15.72 15.54 8.05
CA ALA A 27 16.97 16.27 8.18
C ALA A 27 17.26 16.59 9.66
N GLY A 28 16.25 17.09 10.39
CA GLY A 28 16.32 17.31 11.83
C GLY A 28 16.55 16.02 12.62
N PHE A 29 15.77 14.97 12.34
CA PHE A 29 15.89 13.69 13.04
C PHE A 29 17.27 13.03 12.92
N PHE A 30 17.90 13.11 11.74
CA PHE A 30 19.22 12.54 11.48
C PHE A 30 20.38 13.52 11.66
N ASN A 31 20.11 14.75 12.10
CA ASN A 31 21.08 15.84 12.21
C ASN A 31 21.91 16.00 10.92
N THR A 32 21.23 16.12 9.77
CA THR A 32 21.87 16.24 8.45
C THR A 32 21.17 17.29 7.59
N ASN A 33 21.73 17.56 6.41
CA ASN A 33 21.16 18.52 5.47
C ASN A 33 19.97 17.90 4.71
N GLU A 34 18.95 18.71 4.42
CA GLU A 34 17.81 18.34 3.56
C GLU A 34 18.25 17.76 2.21
N ARG A 35 19.30 18.31 1.59
CA ARG A 35 19.89 17.80 0.34
C ARG A 35 20.44 16.38 0.48
N THR A 36 20.91 16.00 1.67
CA THR A 36 21.35 14.64 1.97
C THR A 36 20.15 13.69 1.99
N ILE A 37 19.06 14.08 2.66
CA ILE A 37 17.81 13.31 2.69
C ILE A 37 17.21 13.17 1.29
N GLN A 38 17.19 14.23 0.49
CA GLN A 38 16.71 14.19 -0.89
C GLN A 38 17.51 13.21 -1.75
N ARG A 39 18.84 13.17 -1.58
CA ARG A 39 19.69 12.19 -2.28
C ARG A 39 19.37 10.77 -1.85
N ASP A 40 19.16 10.53 -0.55
CA ASP A 40 18.76 9.21 -0.06
C ASP A 40 17.38 8.79 -0.59
N ILE A 41 16.40 9.70 -0.64
CA ILE A 41 15.09 9.44 -1.25
C ILE A 41 15.23 9.16 -2.74
N LYS A 42 16.14 9.85 -3.45
CA LYS A 42 16.44 9.57 -4.87
C LYS A 42 17.02 8.18 -5.06
N ASP A 43 17.97 7.77 -4.22
CA ASP A 43 18.56 6.42 -4.23
C ASP A 43 17.45 5.37 -4.01
N ILE A 44 16.58 5.59 -3.02
CA ILE A 44 15.43 4.71 -2.73
C ILE A 44 14.43 4.67 -3.88
N LYS A 45 14.11 5.82 -4.49
CA LYS A 45 13.21 5.92 -5.64
C LYS A 45 13.76 5.13 -6.82
N SER A 46 15.05 5.25 -7.10
CA SER A 46 15.69 4.48 -8.17
C SER A 46 15.55 2.97 -7.96
N PHE A 47 15.74 2.51 -6.72
CA PHE A 47 15.57 1.11 -6.35
C PHE A 47 14.11 0.63 -6.44
N LEU A 48 13.16 1.41 -5.94
CA LEU A 48 11.74 1.04 -5.97
C LEU A 48 11.20 1.00 -7.40
N ASN A 49 11.66 1.90 -8.26
CA ASN A 49 11.27 1.91 -9.67
C ASN A 49 11.65 0.60 -10.39
N THR A 50 12.75 -0.07 -10.01
CA THR A 50 13.09 -1.40 -10.58
C THR A 50 12.15 -2.51 -10.11
N HIS A 51 11.32 -2.24 -9.11
CA HIS A 51 10.30 -3.14 -8.55
C HIS A 51 8.88 -2.63 -8.88
N ASN A 52 8.74 -1.80 -9.92
CA ASN A 52 7.51 -1.13 -10.35
C ASN A 52 6.87 -0.20 -9.29
N GLN A 53 7.50 0.04 -8.14
CA GLN A 53 6.97 0.88 -7.06
C GLN A 53 7.44 2.33 -7.26
N THR A 54 6.53 3.31 -7.22
CA THR A 54 6.90 4.71 -7.43
C THR A 54 6.84 5.50 -6.13
N ILE A 55 7.73 6.47 -5.94
CA ILE A 55 7.60 7.50 -4.88
C ILE A 55 7.06 8.78 -5.51
N ILE A 56 5.97 9.29 -4.95
CA ILE A 56 5.34 10.57 -5.31
C ILE A 56 5.72 11.64 -4.28
N TYR A 57 5.82 12.88 -4.76
CA TYR A 57 6.01 14.06 -3.92
C TYR A 57 4.72 14.90 -3.92
N GLU A 58 4.13 15.11 -2.74
CA GLU A 58 2.98 15.99 -2.54
C GLU A 58 3.45 17.39 -2.15
N LYS A 59 3.18 18.38 -3.01
CA LYS A 59 3.61 19.77 -2.80
C LYS A 59 2.89 20.46 -1.64
N SER A 60 1.62 20.16 -1.38
CA SER A 60 0.81 20.79 -0.33
C SER A 60 1.33 20.47 1.07
N THR A 61 1.79 19.24 1.28
CA THR A 61 2.27 18.75 2.58
C THR A 61 3.80 18.60 2.65
N CYS A 62 4.48 18.84 1.53
CA CYS A 62 5.92 18.65 1.35
C CYS A 62 6.39 17.24 1.73
N ASN A 63 5.57 16.23 1.44
CA ASN A 63 5.83 14.84 1.79
C ASN A 63 6.15 13.98 0.57
N TYR A 64 7.04 13.01 0.78
CA TYR A 64 7.20 11.86 -0.09
C TYR A 64 6.41 10.68 0.46
N TYR A 65 5.76 9.94 -0.42
CA TYR A 65 5.04 8.72 -0.07
C TYR A 65 5.14 7.72 -1.22
N LEU A 66 4.97 6.44 -0.89
CA LEU A 66 4.92 5.40 -1.89
C LEU A 66 3.59 5.50 -2.64
N SER A 67 3.63 5.65 -3.96
CA SER A 67 2.44 5.50 -4.80
C SER A 67 1.87 4.12 -4.56
N HIS A 68 0.56 4.04 -4.34
CA HIS A 68 -0.11 2.79 -4.67
C HIS A 68 0.15 2.54 -6.15
N GLN A 69 0.66 1.36 -6.49
CA GLN A 69 0.74 0.93 -7.89
C GLN A 69 -0.70 0.77 -8.39
N PHE A 70 -1.28 1.86 -8.87
CA PHE A 70 -2.15 1.77 -10.02
C PHE A 70 -1.21 1.37 -11.15
N THR A 71 -1.25 0.11 -11.55
CA THR A 71 -0.82 -0.28 -12.88
C THR A 71 -1.40 0.74 -13.85
N GLN A 72 -0.53 1.37 -14.65
CA GLN A 72 -0.96 2.13 -15.81
C GLN A 72 -1.63 1.14 -16.76
N ASP A 73 -2.93 0.98 -16.60
CA ASP A 73 -3.85 0.57 -17.65
C ASP A 73 -5.02 1.56 -17.61
N ASP A 74 -5.55 1.81 -18.80
CA ASP A 74 -6.61 2.76 -19.14
C ASP A 74 -7.67 2.99 -18.07
N ASP A 75 -8.13 4.24 -17.94
CA ASP A 75 -9.31 4.70 -17.17
C ASP A 75 -9.79 3.72 -16.08
N PRO A 76 -9.42 3.92 -14.80
CA PRO A 76 -9.54 2.88 -13.77
C PRO A 76 -10.98 2.38 -13.74
N THR A 77 -11.18 1.20 -14.31
CA THR A 77 -12.51 0.61 -14.39
C THR A 77 -12.87 0.22 -12.96
N TYR A 78 -13.66 1.07 -12.32
CA TYR A 78 -14.13 0.82 -10.97
C TYR A 78 -15.08 -0.36 -11.00
N ILE A 79 -14.74 -1.37 -10.21
CA ILE A 79 -15.57 -2.55 -10.02
C ILE A 79 -16.11 -2.56 -8.60
N ASN A 80 -17.29 -3.14 -8.46
CA ASN A 80 -17.93 -3.31 -7.16
C ASN A 80 -17.39 -4.57 -6.50
N VAL A 81 -16.64 -4.38 -5.42
CA VAL A 81 -16.04 -5.47 -4.66
C VAL A 81 -16.69 -5.55 -3.29
N THR A 82 -17.16 -6.74 -2.92
CA THR A 82 -17.76 -6.98 -1.60
C THR A 82 -16.71 -7.51 -0.64
N TYR A 83 -16.62 -6.83 0.51
CA TYR A 83 -15.73 -7.19 1.60
C TYR A 83 -16.52 -7.45 2.87
N GLU A 84 -16.09 -8.46 3.61
CA GLU A 84 -16.38 -8.60 5.03
C GLU A 84 -15.21 -8.02 5.82
N MET A 85 -15.46 -7.09 6.74
CA MET A 85 -14.40 -6.45 7.51
C MET A 85 -14.83 -6.10 8.94
N THR A 86 -13.85 -5.79 9.78
CA THR A 86 -14.11 -5.27 11.14
C THR A 86 -14.67 -3.84 11.09
N TYR A 87 -15.45 -3.47 12.09
CA TYR A 87 -15.97 -2.10 12.22
C TYR A 87 -14.87 -1.04 12.32
N GLN A 88 -13.73 -1.37 12.95
CA GLN A 88 -12.61 -0.43 13.05
C GLN A 88 -12.05 -0.08 11.68
N LEU A 89 -11.83 -1.10 10.83
CA LEU A 89 -11.33 -0.89 9.48
C LEU A 89 -12.36 -0.19 8.59
N TYR A 90 -13.64 -0.55 8.70
CA TYR A 90 -14.71 0.12 7.95
C TYR A 90 -14.73 1.65 8.20
N ARG A 91 -14.58 2.08 9.46
CA ARG A 91 -14.51 3.51 9.80
C ARG A 91 -13.32 4.24 9.17
N GLN A 92 -12.25 3.52 8.83
CA GLN A 92 -11.09 4.06 8.13
C GLN A 92 -11.37 4.13 6.62
N LEU A 93 -11.83 3.03 6.01
CA LEU A 93 -12.03 2.93 4.56
C LEU A 93 -13.22 3.75 4.05
N ASN A 94 -14.29 3.91 4.82
CA ASN A 94 -15.47 4.68 4.42
C ASN A 94 -15.20 6.20 4.31
N LYS A 95 -14.01 6.68 4.70
CA LYS A 95 -13.59 8.07 4.45
C LYS A 95 -12.92 8.24 3.09
N GLN A 96 -12.45 7.14 2.50
CA GLN A 96 -11.58 7.13 1.33
C GLN A 96 -12.29 6.56 0.09
N TYR A 97 -13.23 5.64 0.29
CA TYR A 97 -13.95 4.98 -0.80
C TYR A 97 -15.45 5.22 -0.67
N GLU A 98 -16.14 5.27 -1.80
CA GLU A 98 -17.60 5.16 -1.82
C GLU A 98 -18.00 3.76 -1.38
N THR A 99 -18.85 3.67 -0.35
CA THR A 99 -19.25 2.38 0.22
C THR A 99 -20.75 2.23 0.37
N TYR A 100 -21.23 1.00 0.19
CA TYR A 100 -22.59 0.59 0.47
C TYR A 100 -22.62 -0.61 1.42
N THR A 101 -23.32 -0.52 2.54
CA THR A 101 -23.41 -1.63 3.50
C THR A 101 -24.50 -2.62 3.09
N ILE A 102 -24.14 -3.90 2.95
CA ILE A 102 -25.09 -4.98 2.67
C ILE A 102 -25.61 -5.59 3.98
N GLN A 103 -24.72 -5.90 4.91
CA GLN A 103 -25.07 -6.67 6.10
C GLN A 103 -24.20 -6.27 7.29
N ARG A 104 -24.77 -6.34 8.49
CA ARG A 104 -24.07 -6.13 9.76
C ARG A 104 -24.25 -7.36 10.63
N THR A 105 -23.16 -7.87 11.17
CA THR A 105 -23.16 -8.90 12.20
C THR A 105 -22.69 -8.31 13.53
N ARG A 106 -22.67 -9.12 14.60
CA ARG A 106 -22.14 -8.69 15.90
C ARG A 106 -20.65 -8.33 15.86
N GLN A 107 -19.89 -8.87 14.90
CA GLN A 107 -18.42 -8.77 14.88
C GLN A 107 -17.90 -8.08 13.60
N THR A 108 -18.61 -8.22 12.49
CA THR A 108 -18.16 -7.78 11.17
C THR A 108 -19.25 -7.00 10.44
N ILE A 109 -18.84 -6.26 9.42
CA ILE A 109 -19.70 -5.57 8.47
C ILE A 109 -19.34 -6.02 7.06
N THR A 110 -20.36 -6.31 6.26
CA THR A 110 -20.23 -6.63 4.85
C THR A 110 -20.60 -5.42 4.02
N VAL A 111 -19.67 -4.98 3.19
CA VAL A 111 -19.73 -3.69 2.47
C VAL A 111 -19.23 -3.85 1.05
N VAL A 112 -19.88 -3.16 0.11
CA VAL A 112 -19.41 -3.00 -1.27
C VAL A 112 -18.58 -1.73 -1.36
N LEU A 113 -17.40 -1.83 -1.97
CA LEU A 113 -16.55 -0.71 -2.35
C LEU A 113 -16.50 -0.62 -3.88
N ALA A 114 -16.64 0.59 -4.42
CA ALA A 114 -16.28 0.88 -5.80
C ALA A 114 -14.76 1.18 -5.84
N ILE A 115 -13.99 0.27 -6.42
CA ILE A 115 -12.53 0.29 -6.35
C ILE A 115 -11.91 -0.32 -7.60
N SER A 116 -10.66 0.03 -7.94
CA SER A 116 -9.93 -0.64 -9.02
C SER A 116 -9.57 -2.08 -8.63
N GLU A 117 -9.36 -2.94 -9.63
CA GLU A 117 -8.98 -4.34 -9.39
C GLU A 117 -7.66 -4.47 -8.61
N SER A 118 -6.68 -3.65 -8.93
CA SER A 118 -5.38 -3.65 -8.26
C SER A 118 -5.48 -3.27 -6.78
N ASP A 119 -6.20 -2.19 -6.47
CA ASP A 119 -6.43 -1.78 -5.09
C ASP A 119 -7.27 -2.82 -4.33
N ALA A 120 -8.21 -3.48 -5.02
CA ALA A 120 -9.00 -4.53 -4.42
C ALA A 120 -8.14 -5.70 -3.89
N LEU A 121 -7.14 -6.12 -4.67
CA LEU A 121 -6.17 -7.14 -4.28
C LEU A 121 -5.22 -6.62 -3.19
N ASN A 122 -4.75 -5.38 -3.31
CA ASN A 122 -3.85 -4.77 -2.34
C ASN A 122 -4.49 -4.67 -0.95
N LEU A 123 -5.77 -4.30 -0.85
CA LEU A 123 -6.50 -4.27 0.42
C LEU A 123 -6.49 -5.63 1.12
N CYS A 124 -6.62 -6.73 0.37
CA CYS A 124 -6.56 -8.08 0.94
C CYS A 124 -5.19 -8.39 1.54
N PHE A 125 -4.09 -7.99 0.89
CA PHE A 125 -2.75 -8.18 1.44
C PHE A 125 -2.49 -7.30 2.67
N MET A 126 -2.88 -6.03 2.60
CA MET A 126 -2.65 -5.05 3.67
C MET A 126 -3.45 -5.37 4.94
N TYR A 127 -4.71 -5.77 4.78
CA TYR A 127 -5.66 -5.93 5.88
C TYR A 127 -6.08 -7.38 6.13
N ARG A 128 -5.20 -8.35 5.82
CA ARG A 128 -5.47 -9.81 5.85
C ARG A 128 -6.10 -10.38 7.12
N HIS A 129 -6.00 -9.69 8.26
CA HIS A 129 -6.60 -10.13 9.54
C HIS A 129 -7.93 -9.43 9.87
N SER A 130 -8.25 -8.34 9.18
CA SER A 130 -9.38 -7.47 9.49
C SER A 130 -10.34 -7.29 8.30
N LEU A 131 -10.03 -7.90 7.15
CA LEU A 131 -10.74 -7.79 5.89
C LEU A 131 -10.64 -9.11 5.12
N ARG A 132 -11.75 -9.52 4.51
CA ARG A 132 -11.86 -10.68 3.62
C ARG A 132 -12.69 -10.30 2.40
N MET A 133 -12.16 -10.58 1.21
CA MET A 133 -12.93 -10.45 -0.02
C MET A 133 -13.99 -11.55 -0.12
N VAL A 134 -15.22 -11.17 -0.43
CA VAL A 134 -16.38 -12.08 -0.54
C VAL A 134 -16.89 -12.17 -1.98
N SER A 135 -16.72 -11.11 -2.79
CA SER A 135 -17.15 -11.06 -4.19
C SER A 135 -16.40 -9.93 -4.92
N PRO A 136 -16.18 -9.99 -6.24
CA PRO A 136 -16.56 -11.05 -7.17
C PRO A 136 -15.62 -12.27 -7.16
N GLN A 137 -16.16 -13.43 -7.57
CA GLN A 137 -15.43 -14.70 -7.59
C GLN A 137 -14.18 -14.64 -8.47
N THR A 138 -14.25 -13.93 -9.60
CA THR A 138 -13.12 -13.70 -10.51
C THR A 138 -11.91 -13.10 -9.79
N LEU A 139 -12.15 -12.09 -8.95
CA LEU A 139 -11.13 -11.43 -8.16
C LEU A 139 -10.58 -12.34 -7.04
N ILE A 140 -11.42 -13.16 -6.42
CA ILE A 140 -10.99 -14.16 -5.43
C ILE A 140 -10.03 -15.18 -6.06
N GLU A 141 -10.32 -15.62 -7.29
CA GLU A 141 -9.44 -16.51 -8.06
C GLU A 141 -8.12 -15.84 -8.41
N THR A 142 -8.15 -14.58 -8.85
CA THR A 142 -6.94 -13.78 -9.08
C THR A 142 -6.10 -13.66 -7.81
N PHE A 143 -6.72 -13.31 -6.67
CA PHE A 143 -6.04 -13.23 -5.39
C PHE A 143 -5.40 -14.57 -4.97
N SER A 144 -6.11 -15.68 -5.19
CA SER A 144 -5.62 -17.02 -4.89
C SER A 144 -4.38 -17.38 -5.74
N LYS A 145 -4.38 -17.01 -7.03
CA LYS A 145 -3.20 -17.17 -7.91
C LYS A 145 -2.01 -16.35 -7.41
N GLU A 146 -2.23 -15.12 -6.98
CA GLU A 146 -1.15 -14.27 -6.43
C GLU A 146 -0.56 -14.84 -5.13
N LEU A 147 -1.40 -15.36 -4.23
CA LEU A 147 -0.93 -16.07 -3.04
C LEU A 147 -0.08 -17.30 -3.39
N TRP A 148 -0.50 -18.08 -4.39
CA TRP A 148 0.27 -19.23 -4.85
C TRP A 148 1.62 -18.83 -5.45
N LYS A 149 1.68 -17.76 -6.25
CA LYS A 149 2.94 -17.20 -6.75
C LYS A 149 3.87 -16.81 -5.61
N LEU A 150 3.35 -16.11 -4.60
CA LEU A 150 4.13 -15.73 -3.42
C LEU A 150 4.65 -16.96 -2.67
N GLN A 151 3.81 -17.97 -2.47
CA GLN A 151 4.23 -19.22 -1.83
C GLN A 151 5.33 -19.93 -2.63
N ASN A 152 5.20 -20.01 -3.95
CA ASN A 152 6.23 -20.61 -4.79
C ASN A 152 7.54 -19.85 -4.70
N ASN A 153 7.51 -18.53 -4.86
CA ASN A 153 8.72 -17.71 -4.94
C ASN A 153 9.50 -17.65 -3.63
N TYR A 154 8.81 -17.71 -2.49
CA TYR A 154 9.43 -17.46 -1.18
C TYR A 154 9.47 -18.67 -0.25
N ILE A 155 8.63 -19.69 -0.47
CA ILE A 155 8.52 -20.84 0.42
C ILE A 155 8.98 -22.12 -0.29
N LEU A 156 8.50 -22.37 -1.51
CA LEU A 156 8.71 -23.66 -2.18
C LEU A 156 9.96 -23.68 -3.05
N ASN A 157 10.23 -22.62 -3.80
CA ASN A 157 11.44 -22.48 -4.60
C ASN A 157 12.52 -21.79 -3.77
N LYS A 158 13.58 -22.53 -3.45
CA LYS A 158 14.83 -21.95 -2.94
C LYS A 158 15.73 -21.65 -4.13
N ILE A 159 16.10 -20.39 -4.29
CA ILE A 159 17.12 -19.94 -5.26
C ILE A 159 18.47 -20.49 -4.85
#